data_AF-A0A970W504-F1
#
_entry.id   AF-A0A970W504-F1
#
_cell.length_a   1.000
_cell.length_b   1.000
_cell.length_c   1.000
_cell.angle_alpha   90.00
_cell.angle_beta   90.00
_cell.angle_gamma   90.00
#
_symmetry.space_group_name_H-M   'P 1'
#
loop_
_entity.id
_entity.type
_entity.pdbx_description
1 polymer ?
#
loop_
_entity_poly.entity_id
_entity_poly.type
_entity_poly.pdbx_seq_one_letter_code
_entity_poly.pdbx_strand_id
1 'polypeptide(L)'
;MPVIAAERCNGCGACVEACPTGAMRLADDRAVIAASLCQRCGACLDACPVEAIAWGPGEERALEAVGAAVPQKAVALRAPARWQVVAGAALSVLGREVLPRVADWLLARWDQRQRAASPRSTASQAPSPTTEGSRHRHRHGAGGDR
;
A
#
# COMPACT_ATOMS: atom_id res chain seq x y z
N MET A 1 -26.86 -13.62 8.20
CA MET A 1 -28.27 -13.35 8.55
C MET A 1 -28.79 -12.27 7.61
N PRO A 2 -30.09 -12.21 7.25
CA PRO A 2 -30.62 -11.12 6.45
C PRO A 2 -30.49 -9.77 7.18
N VAL A 3 -30.35 -8.69 6.42
CA VAL A 3 -30.33 -7.30 6.88
C VAL A 3 -31.42 -6.52 6.16
N ILE A 4 -31.92 -5.46 6.82
CA ILE A 4 -33.01 -4.64 6.30
C ILE A 4 -32.47 -3.22 6.07
N ALA A 5 -32.61 -2.72 4.85
CA ALA A 5 -32.33 -1.34 4.49
C ALA A 5 -33.51 -0.46 4.95
N ALA A 6 -33.37 0.22 6.08
CA ALA A 6 -34.45 0.98 6.73
C ALA A 6 -34.99 2.11 5.84
N GLU A 7 -34.14 2.67 4.99
CA GLU A 7 -34.44 3.72 4.02
C GLU A 7 -35.27 3.22 2.82
N ARG A 8 -35.24 1.92 2.52
CA ARG A 8 -36.04 1.30 1.44
C ARG A 8 -37.30 0.62 1.96
N CYS A 9 -37.29 0.17 3.22
CA CYS A 9 -38.43 -0.48 3.83
C CYS A 9 -39.61 0.50 3.95
N ASN A 10 -40.74 0.13 3.34
CA ASN A 10 -41.97 0.92 3.36
C ASN A 10 -43.01 0.38 4.37
N GLY A 11 -42.63 -0.57 5.22
CA GLY A 11 -43.53 -1.13 6.24
C GLY A 11 -44.66 -2.02 5.72
N CYS A 12 -44.65 -2.44 4.45
CA CYS A 12 -45.79 -3.16 3.85
C CYS A 12 -46.13 -4.52 4.47
N GLY A 13 -45.26 -5.10 5.30
CA GLY A 13 -45.54 -6.35 6.02
C GLY A 13 -45.47 -7.65 5.21
N ALA A 14 -45.23 -7.61 3.89
CA ALA A 14 -45.18 -8.83 3.05
C ALA A 14 -44.18 -9.90 3.56
N CYS A 15 -43.05 -9.45 4.11
CA CYS A 15 -42.05 -10.33 4.71
C CYS A 15 -42.48 -10.99 6.03
N VAL A 16 -43.46 -10.41 6.75
CA VAL A 16 -44.04 -10.99 7.96
C VAL A 16 -44.90 -12.20 7.59
N GLU A 17 -45.78 -12.04 6.62
CA GLU A 17 -46.64 -13.11 6.11
C GLU A 17 -45.85 -14.27 5.49
N ALA A 18 -44.75 -13.96 4.79
CA ALA A 18 -43.92 -14.96 4.15
C ALA A 18 -43.04 -15.76 5.13
N CYS A 19 -42.90 -15.35 6.39
CA CYS A 19 -41.94 -15.96 7.31
C CYS A 19 -42.51 -17.23 7.98
N PRO A 20 -42.03 -18.44 7.64
CA PRO A 20 -42.60 -19.69 8.18
C PRO A 20 -42.33 -19.90 9.67
N THR A 21 -41.32 -19.22 10.22
CA THR A 21 -40.92 -19.32 11.63
C THR A 21 -41.42 -18.16 12.49
N GLY A 22 -42.12 -17.19 11.90
CA GLY A 22 -42.57 -15.99 12.61
C GLY A 22 -41.44 -15.09 13.11
N ALA A 23 -40.25 -15.17 12.50
CA ALA A 23 -39.09 -14.35 12.89
C ALA A 23 -39.22 -12.87 12.50
N MET A 24 -40.13 -12.53 11.58
CA MET A 24 -40.33 -11.17 11.08
C MET A 24 -41.48 -10.50 11.83
N ARG A 25 -41.31 -9.23 12.21
CA ARG A 25 -42.38 -8.38 12.78
C ARG A 25 -42.27 -6.96 12.23
N LEU A 26 -43.34 -6.18 12.39
CA LEU A 26 -43.30 -4.73 12.18
C LEU A 26 -43.15 -4.01 13.53
N ALA A 27 -42.23 -3.06 13.58
CA ALA A 27 -42.05 -2.09 14.66
C ALA A 27 -41.80 -0.72 14.02
N ASP A 28 -42.54 0.31 14.44
CA ASP A 28 -42.44 1.68 13.90
C ASP A 28 -42.50 1.74 12.36
N ASP A 29 -43.48 1.03 11.76
CA ASP A 29 -43.65 0.90 10.30
C ASP A 29 -42.39 0.40 9.56
N ARG A 30 -41.55 -0.37 10.26
CA ARG A 30 -40.36 -1.01 9.71
C ARG A 30 -40.29 -2.48 10.09
N ALA A 31 -39.80 -3.28 9.16
CA ALA A 31 -39.57 -4.69 9.41
C ALA A 31 -38.39 -4.87 10.38
N VAL A 32 -38.54 -5.78 11.33
CA VAL A 32 -37.51 -6.19 12.30
C VAL A 32 -37.40 -7.72 12.31
N ILE A 33 -36.18 -8.23 12.53
CA ILE A 33 -35.87 -9.67 12.54
C ILE A 33 -35.54 -10.11 13.97
N ALA A 34 -36.29 -11.07 14.50
CA ALA A 34 -35.95 -11.80 15.71
C ALA A 34 -34.89 -12.87 15.38
N ALA A 35 -33.62 -12.58 15.69
CA ALA A 35 -32.49 -13.44 15.35
C ALA A 35 -32.63 -14.87 15.91
N SER A 36 -33.24 -15.04 17.08
CA SER A 36 -33.46 -16.34 17.73
C SER A 36 -34.42 -17.27 16.98
N LEU A 37 -35.30 -16.73 16.13
CA LEU A 37 -36.30 -17.49 15.36
C LEU A 37 -35.92 -17.63 13.88
N CYS A 38 -34.91 -16.88 13.42
CA CYS A 38 -34.53 -16.83 12.01
C CYS A 38 -33.75 -18.09 11.60
N GLN A 39 -34.35 -18.95 10.79
CA GLN A 39 -33.69 -20.13 10.23
C GLN A 39 -32.93 -19.86 8.92
N ARG A 40 -32.82 -18.59 8.50
CA ARG A 40 -32.14 -18.19 7.26
C ARG A 40 -32.68 -18.90 6.00
N CYS A 41 -33.99 -19.15 5.94
CA CYS A 41 -34.63 -19.83 4.81
C CYS A 41 -34.73 -18.97 3.53
N GLY A 42 -34.68 -17.65 3.65
CA GLY A 42 -34.69 -16.73 2.52
C GLY A 42 -36.06 -16.23 2.06
N ALA A 43 -37.17 -16.77 2.57
CA ALA A 43 -38.53 -16.40 2.15
C ALA A 43 -38.83 -14.89 2.23
N CYS A 44 -38.25 -14.18 3.19
CA CYS A 44 -38.42 -12.74 3.32
C CYS A 44 -37.72 -11.92 2.22
N LEU A 45 -36.69 -12.46 1.57
CA LEU A 45 -36.02 -11.80 0.44
C LEU A 45 -36.95 -11.81 -0.78
N ASP A 46 -37.52 -12.98 -1.10
CA ASP A 46 -38.40 -13.14 -2.26
C ASP A 46 -39.73 -12.39 -2.10
N ALA A 47 -40.22 -12.28 -0.87
CA ALA A 47 -41.48 -11.62 -0.57
C ALA A 47 -41.40 -10.08 -0.54
N CYS A 48 -40.20 -9.48 -0.53
CA CYS A 48 -40.08 -8.04 -0.37
C CYS A 48 -40.24 -7.30 -1.72
N PRO A 49 -41.37 -6.60 -1.96
CA PRO A 49 -41.64 -5.99 -3.27
C PRO A 49 -40.72 -4.80 -3.59
N VAL A 50 -40.09 -4.22 -2.57
CA VAL A 50 -39.15 -3.10 -2.69
C VAL A 50 -37.70 -3.53 -2.51
N GLU A 51 -37.45 -4.84 -2.42
CA GLU A 51 -36.13 -5.47 -2.24
C GLU A 51 -35.31 -4.80 -1.11
N ALA A 52 -35.96 -4.44 -0.01
CA ALA A 52 -35.32 -3.82 1.14
C ALA A 52 -34.56 -4.83 2.03
N ILE A 53 -34.68 -6.13 1.76
CA ILE A 53 -34.08 -7.21 2.54
C ILE A 53 -33.02 -7.90 1.71
N ALA A 54 -31.79 -7.99 2.23
CA ALA A 54 -30.67 -8.64 1.56
C ALA A 54 -29.92 -9.54 2.53
N TRP A 55 -29.08 -10.45 2.02
CA TRP A 55 -28.13 -11.16 2.87
C TRP A 55 -27.10 -10.17 3.41
N GLY A 56 -26.93 -10.15 4.74
CA GLY A 56 -25.93 -9.29 5.37
C GLY A 56 -24.52 -9.62 4.87
N PRO A 57 -23.63 -8.62 4.80
CA PRO A 57 -22.23 -8.87 4.55
C PRO A 57 -21.70 -9.89 5.57
N GLY A 58 -20.96 -10.91 5.10
CA GLY A 58 -20.12 -11.71 6.00
C GLY A 58 -19.22 -10.78 6.80
N GLU A 59 -18.86 -11.15 8.03
CA GLU A 59 -18.27 -10.27 9.05
C GLU A 59 -17.16 -9.32 8.54
N GLU A 60 -16.33 -9.75 7.59
CA GLU A 60 -15.32 -8.93 6.89
C GLU A 60 -15.89 -7.77 6.04
N ARG A 61 -17.02 -7.95 5.37
CA ARG A 61 -17.65 -6.92 4.53
C ARG A 61 -18.54 -5.95 5.32
N ALA A 62 -18.75 -6.19 6.62
CA ALA A 62 -19.52 -5.29 7.49
C ALA A 62 -18.76 -3.98 7.77
N LEU A 63 -17.43 -4.02 7.90
CA LEU A 63 -16.61 -2.80 7.95
C LEU A 63 -16.64 -2.05 6.61
N GLU A 64 -16.67 -2.79 5.50
CA GLU A 64 -16.68 -2.21 4.15
C GLU A 64 -18.02 -1.55 3.80
N ALA A 65 -19.14 -2.07 4.33
CA ALA A 65 -20.47 -1.47 4.17
C ALA A 65 -20.59 -0.09 4.87
N VAL A 66 -19.86 0.14 5.97
CA VAL A 66 -19.75 1.47 6.59
C VAL A 66 -18.98 2.44 5.69
N GLY A 67 -18.08 1.95 4.84
CA GLY A 67 -17.35 2.74 3.83
C GLY A 67 -18.14 3.04 2.54
N ALA A 68 -19.15 2.23 2.21
CA ALA A 68 -19.96 2.39 0.99
C ALA A 68 -20.98 3.55 1.07
N ALA A 69 -21.24 4.08 2.27
CA ALA A 69 -22.05 5.27 2.48
C ALA A 69 -21.26 6.59 2.31
N VAL A 70 -20.02 6.55 1.80
CA VAL A 70 -19.31 7.78 1.39
C VAL A 70 -19.80 8.15 -0.01
N PRO A 71 -20.62 9.21 -0.18
CA PRO A 71 -20.88 9.74 -1.50
C PRO A 71 -19.55 10.28 -2.04
N GLN A 72 -19.00 9.57 -3.02
CA GLN A 72 -17.98 10.05 -3.93
C GLN A 72 -18.56 11.16 -4.81
N LYS A 73 -19.04 12.24 -4.18
CA LYS A 73 -19.31 13.50 -4.85
C LYS A 73 -17.95 14.05 -5.26
N ALA A 74 -17.59 13.72 -6.49
CA ALA A 74 -16.69 14.42 -7.38
C ALA A 74 -16.21 15.77 -6.81
N VAL A 75 -15.07 15.75 -6.12
CA VAL A 75 -14.20 16.92 -6.09
C VAL A 75 -13.52 16.93 -7.47
N ALA A 76 -14.28 17.34 -8.47
CA ALA A 76 -13.72 17.82 -9.72
C ALA A 76 -12.99 19.13 -9.37
N LEU A 77 -11.76 19.01 -8.86
CA LEU A 77 -10.81 20.12 -8.84
C LEU A 77 -10.52 20.46 -10.30
N ARG A 78 -11.36 21.33 -10.83
CA ARG A 78 -11.20 22.02 -12.10
C ARG A 78 -10.08 23.03 -11.93
N ALA A 79 -8.85 22.55 -11.74
CA ALA A 79 -7.66 23.35 -11.78
C ALA A 79 -7.35 23.68 -13.25
N PRO A 80 -7.06 24.95 -13.61
CA PRO A 80 -6.77 25.31 -14.98
C PRO A 80 -5.47 24.63 -15.44
N ALA A 81 -5.58 23.86 -16.53
CA ALA A 81 -4.58 22.96 -17.14
C ALA A 81 -3.20 23.57 -17.52
N ARG A 82 -2.91 24.83 -17.16
CA ARG A 82 -1.64 25.51 -17.47
C ARG A 82 -0.55 25.32 -16.41
N TRP A 83 -0.91 25.12 -15.14
CA TRP A 83 0.09 25.04 -14.06
C TRP A 83 0.81 23.69 -13.97
N GLN A 84 0.14 22.61 -14.37
CA GLN A 84 0.70 21.26 -14.36
C GLN A 84 1.90 21.11 -15.31
N VAL A 85 1.89 21.83 -16.44
CA VAL A 85 2.99 21.80 -17.42
C VAL A 85 4.22 22.56 -16.90
N VAL A 86 4.02 23.72 -16.26
CA VAL A 86 5.12 24.52 -15.68
C VAL A 86 5.72 23.83 -14.45
N ALA A 87 4.88 23.27 -13.58
CA ALA A 87 5.33 22.52 -12.41
C ALA A 87 6.08 21.24 -12.82
N GLY A 88 5.59 20.52 -13.84
CA GLY A 88 6.26 19.35 -14.40
C GLY A 88 7.63 19.65 -15.02
N ALA A 89 7.75 20.76 -15.74
CA ALA A 89 9.04 21.21 -16.29
C ALA A 89 10.03 21.59 -15.19
N ALA A 90 9.58 22.32 -14.16
CA ALA A 90 10.43 22.70 -13.03
C ALA A 90 10.94 21.48 -12.24
N LEU A 91 10.08 20.49 -11.96
CA LEU A 91 10.45 19.23 -11.32
C LEU A 91 11.42 18.40 -12.16
N SER A 92 11.29 18.42 -13.49
CA SER A 92 12.21 17.70 -14.39
C SER A 92 13.61 18.35 -14.39
N VAL A 93 13.69 19.68 -14.36
CA VAL A 93 14.95 20.43 -14.29
C VAL A 93 15.61 20.25 -12.92
N LEU A 94 14.85 20.38 -11.84
CA LEU A 94 15.33 20.14 -10.47
C LEU A 94 15.79 18.68 -10.30
N GLY A 95 15.05 17.71 -10.84
CA GLY A 95 15.42 16.29 -10.80
C GLY A 95 16.73 15.99 -11.53
N ARG A 96 17.01 16.63 -12.66
CA ARG A 96 18.23 16.34 -13.43
C ARG A 96 19.50 16.96 -12.84
N GLU A 97 19.38 18.11 -12.16
CA GLU A 97 20.54 18.86 -11.65
C GLU A 97 20.76 18.69 -10.14
N VAL A 98 19.69 18.58 -9.36
CA VAL A 98 19.76 18.52 -7.89
C VAL A 98 19.88 17.08 -7.40
N LEU A 99 19.18 16.14 -8.03
CA LEU A 99 19.21 14.73 -7.63
C LEU A 99 20.61 14.10 -7.68
N PRO A 100 21.44 14.28 -8.74
CA PRO A 100 22.80 13.72 -8.74
C PRO A 100 23.68 14.34 -7.65
N ARG A 101 23.57 15.66 -7.40
CA ARG A 101 24.34 16.34 -6.35
C ARG A 101 23.96 15.87 -4.94
N VAL A 102 22.67 15.65 -4.69
CA VAL A 102 22.18 15.14 -3.41
C VAL A 102 22.59 13.67 -3.24
N ALA A 103 22.55 12.86 -4.30
CA ALA A 103 23.01 11.48 -4.27
C ALA A 103 24.51 11.39 -3.94
N ASP A 104 25.36 12.17 -4.62
CA ASP A 104 26.80 12.23 -4.35
C ASP A 104 27.10 12.68 -2.91
N TRP A 105 26.38 13.70 -2.42
CA TRP A 105 26.53 14.16 -1.03
C TRP A 105 26.11 13.11 -0.01
N LEU A 106 24.99 12.41 -0.26
CA LEU A 106 24.51 11.33 0.61
C LEU A 106 25.47 10.14 0.63
N LEU A 107 26.01 9.75 -0.52
CA LEU A 107 27.01 8.68 -0.64
C LEU A 107 28.30 9.06 0.11
N ALA A 108 28.80 10.27 -0.08
CA ALA A 108 29.99 10.77 0.64
C ALA A 108 29.76 10.80 2.16
N ARG A 109 28.57 11.21 2.61
CA ARG A 109 28.20 11.23 4.03
C ARG A 109 28.03 9.84 4.60
N TRP A 110 27.51 8.89 3.83
CA TRP A 110 27.38 7.50 4.25
C TRP A 110 28.74 6.83 4.39
N ASP A 111 29.65 7.03 3.44
CA ASP A 111 31.03 6.54 3.50
C ASP A 111 31.79 7.11 4.71
N GLN A 112 31.60 8.39 5.05
CA GLN A 112 32.13 8.96 6.29
C GLN A 112 31.57 8.30 7.55
N ARG A 113 30.26 7.99 7.59
CA ARG A 113 29.66 7.25 8.73
C ARG A 113 30.21 5.84 8.85
N GLN A 114 30.43 5.15 7.74
CA GLN A 114 31.02 3.81 7.75
C GLN A 114 32.49 3.83 8.21
N ARG A 115 33.27 4.83 7.77
CA ARG A 115 34.63 5.03 8.28
C ARG A 115 34.67 5.38 9.76
N ALA A 116 33.74 6.20 10.24
CA ALA A 116 33.62 6.53 11.67
C ALA A 116 33.12 5.35 12.51
N ALA A 117 32.28 4.48 11.94
CA ALA A 117 31.74 3.29 12.58
C ALA A 117 32.66 2.06 12.49
N SER A 118 33.80 2.14 11.78
CA SER A 118 34.79 1.07 11.72
C SER A 118 35.85 1.29 12.80
N PRO A 119 35.75 0.63 13.97
CA PRO A 119 36.85 0.62 14.93
C PRO A 119 37.99 -0.21 14.34
N ARG A 120 38.97 0.50 13.76
CA ARG A 120 40.40 0.18 13.85
C ARG A 120 40.72 -1.33 13.73
N SER A 121 40.70 -1.87 12.50
CA SER A 121 41.53 -3.04 12.20
C SER A 121 42.99 -2.61 12.17
N THR A 122 43.67 -2.69 13.32
CA THR A 122 45.14 -2.62 13.43
C THR A 122 45.82 -3.86 12.84
N ALA A 123 45.33 -4.41 11.73
CA ALA A 123 45.81 -5.69 11.21
C ALA A 123 45.62 -5.82 9.69
N SER A 124 46.32 -4.99 8.89
CA SER A 124 46.72 -5.40 7.53
C SER A 124 47.75 -4.48 6.83
N GLN A 125 48.59 -3.78 7.59
CA GLN A 125 49.81 -3.18 7.01
C GLN A 125 51.01 -3.80 7.71
N ALA A 126 51.23 -5.08 7.46
CA ALA A 126 52.58 -5.61 7.53
C ALA A 126 53.39 -4.92 6.42
N PRO A 127 54.60 -4.40 6.72
CA PRO A 127 55.44 -3.79 5.70
C PRO A 127 55.89 -4.86 4.70
N SER A 128 55.54 -4.69 3.43
CA SER A 128 56.16 -5.41 2.33
C SER A 128 57.67 -5.14 2.37
N PRO A 129 58.56 -6.16 2.22
CA PRO A 129 59.99 -5.92 2.13
C PRO A 129 60.29 -5.00 0.95
N THR A 130 61.12 -4.00 1.24
CA THR A 130 61.69 -3.00 0.34
C THR A 130 62.21 -3.60 -0.96
N THR A 131 61.55 -3.34 -2.09
CA THR A 131 62.18 -3.46 -3.42
C THR A 131 62.96 -2.18 -3.70
N GLU A 132 64.02 -1.97 -2.93
CA GLU A 132 64.95 -0.86 -3.11
C GLU A 132 66.01 -1.25 -4.15
N GLY A 133 66.07 -0.51 -5.26
CA GLY A 133 67.30 -0.36 -6.02
C GLY A 133 67.49 -1.29 -7.21
N SER A 134 66.76 -1.05 -8.28
CA SER A 134 67.28 -1.25 -9.64
C SER A 134 68.51 -0.34 -9.84
N ARG A 135 69.69 -0.84 -9.49
CA ARG A 135 70.96 -0.30 -9.99
C ARG A 135 71.44 -1.19 -11.12
N HIS A 136 71.27 -0.67 -12.33
CA HIS A 136 72.07 -1.06 -13.48
C HIS A 136 73.55 -1.14 -13.11
N ARG A 137 74.17 -2.31 -13.34
CA ARG A 137 75.58 -2.33 -13.72
C ARG A 137 75.79 -3.40 -14.79
N HIS A 138 76.15 -2.90 -15.96
CA HIS A 138 76.66 -3.65 -17.09
C HIS A 138 77.90 -4.47 -16.70
N ARG A 139 78.14 -5.60 -17.37
CA ARG A 139 79.03 -5.74 -18.56
C ARG A 139 79.72 -7.11 -18.57
N HIS A 140 79.71 -7.72 -19.76
CA HIS A 140 80.68 -8.69 -20.32
C HIS A 140 80.83 -10.05 -19.60
N GLY A 141 80.97 -11.19 -20.27
CA GLY A 141 81.43 -11.51 -21.62
C GLY A 141 82.24 -12.82 -21.52
N ALA A 142 82.34 -13.57 -22.62
CA ALA A 142 82.99 -14.88 -22.80
C ALA A 142 82.17 -16.09 -22.26
N GLY A 143 81.85 -17.11 -23.04
CA GLY A 143 82.58 -17.70 -24.17
C GLY A 143 83.27 -18.97 -23.69
N GLY A 144 83.02 -20.12 -24.33
CA GLY A 144 83.84 -21.31 -24.08
C GLY A 144 83.11 -22.63 -24.28
N ASP A 145 83.23 -23.13 -25.50
CA ASP A 145 83.03 -24.52 -25.93
C ASP A 145 83.64 -25.56 -24.98
N ARG A 146 83.00 -26.73 -24.89
CA ARG A 146 83.64 -28.05 -24.81
C ARG A 146 82.63 -29.16 -25.13
#